data_AF-A0A963SJV2-F1
#
_entry.id   AF-A0A963SJV2-F1
#
_cell.length_a   1.000
_cell.length_b   1.000
_cell.length_c   1.000
_cell.angle_alpha   90.00
_cell.angle_beta   90.00
_cell.angle_gamma   90.00
#
_symmetry.space_group_name_H-M   'P 1'
#
loop_
_entity.id
_entity.type
_entity.pdbx_description
1 polymer ?
#
loop_
_entity_poly.entity_id
_entity_poly.type
_entity_poly.pdbx_seq_one_letter_code
_entity_poly.pdbx_strand_id
1 'polypeptide(L)'
;MSQFPVEPGMGGSPWPQRIAIVTDAWLPQMNGVVRTLTTTCEILREWGHQVDVISPEGFRSMACPTYPEIRLALALPGAVGRELARLDPDAVHIATEGPLGLAARRYCIKAGRPFSTAYHTQFPDYVAKRTGLSPDIFWRYIRWF
;
A
#
# COMPACT_ATOMS: atom_id res chain seq x y z
N MET A 1 16.69 2.44 24.13
CA MET A 1 15.35 1.88 23.87
C MET A 1 14.34 2.97 24.22
N SER A 2 13.91 3.75 23.23
CA SER A 2 13.00 4.87 23.45
C SER A 2 11.57 4.33 23.45
N GLN A 3 10.98 4.16 24.64
CA GLN A 3 9.53 4.06 24.77
C GLN A 3 8.93 5.38 24.28
N PHE A 4 7.99 5.33 23.34
CA PHE A 4 7.16 6.48 23.05
C PHE A 4 6.38 6.84 24.33
N PRO A 5 6.35 8.10 24.76
CA PRO A 5 5.58 8.47 25.95
C PRO A 5 4.09 8.38 25.61
N VAL A 6 3.41 7.38 26.18
CA VAL A 6 1.95 7.29 26.17
C VAL A 6 1.46 8.12 27.35
N GLU A 7 1.13 9.39 27.12
CA GLU A 7 0.40 10.21 28.09
C GLU A 7 -1.09 9.77 28.07
N PRO A 8 -1.65 9.26 29.18
CA PRO A 8 -3.03 8.82 29.22
C PRO A 8 -3.95 9.99 29.64
N GLY A 9 -4.77 10.46 28.73
CA GLY A 9 -5.82 11.45 28.99
C GLY A 9 -7.11 11.11 28.26
N MET A 10 -8.04 10.45 28.96
CA MET A 10 -9.45 10.20 28.61
C MET A 10 -9.75 9.19 27.47
N GLY A 11 -10.11 7.97 27.87
CA GLY A 11 -11.15 7.15 27.20
C GLY A 11 -10.83 6.43 25.89
N GLY A 12 -9.66 6.61 25.29
CA GLY A 12 -9.23 5.86 24.10
C GLY A 12 -7.77 6.14 23.75
N SER A 13 -7.13 5.22 23.03
CA SER A 13 -5.80 5.46 22.47
C SER A 13 -5.90 6.56 21.41
N PRO A 14 -5.04 7.61 21.44
CA PRO A 14 -5.02 8.64 20.41
C PRO A 14 -4.45 8.12 19.07
N TRP A 15 -3.96 6.88 19.04
CA TRP A 15 -3.32 6.25 17.90
C TRP A 15 -4.25 5.24 17.23
N PRO A 16 -4.19 5.10 15.89
CA PRO A 16 -5.00 4.12 15.17
C PRO A 16 -4.73 2.72 15.73
N GLN A 17 -5.78 1.99 16.09
CA GLN A 17 -5.67 0.63 16.60
C GLN A 17 -5.66 -0.39 15.45
N ARG A 18 -6.36 -0.08 14.36
CA ARG A 18 -6.47 -0.92 13.16
C ARG A 18 -5.89 -0.19 11.95
N ILE A 19 -4.85 -0.76 11.35
CA ILE A 19 -4.12 -0.19 10.22
C ILE A 19 -4.24 -1.13 9.04
N ALA A 20 -4.69 -0.61 7.89
CA ALA A 20 -4.64 -1.34 6.63
C ALA A 20 -3.44 -0.86 5.79
N ILE A 21 -2.59 -1.80 5.38
CA ILE A 21 -1.49 -1.56 4.43
C ILE A 21 -1.89 -2.13 3.07
N VAL A 22 -1.84 -1.31 2.03
CA VAL A 22 -2.17 -1.71 0.64
C VAL A 22 -0.91 -1.72 -0.20
N THR A 23 -0.61 -2.83 -0.87
CA THR A 23 0.60 -2.98 -1.69
C THR A 23 0.36 -3.91 -2.89
N ASP A 24 1.05 -3.64 -4.00
CA ASP A 24 1.13 -4.53 -5.16
C ASP A 24 2.37 -5.46 -5.08
N ALA A 25 3.27 -5.22 -4.12
CA ALA A 25 4.46 -6.03 -3.86
C ALA A 25 4.31 -6.73 -2.50
N TRP A 26 4.13 -8.05 -2.53
CA TRP A 26 3.97 -8.86 -1.33
C TRP A 26 4.58 -10.25 -1.49
N LEU A 27 4.56 -11.02 -0.41
CA LEU A 27 4.99 -12.42 -0.39
C LEU A 27 4.26 -13.23 -1.48
N PRO A 28 4.93 -14.22 -2.10
CA PRO A 28 6.26 -14.75 -1.80
C PRO A 28 7.43 -14.00 -2.47
N GLN A 29 7.21 -12.81 -3.05
CA GLN A 29 8.28 -12.05 -3.70
C GLN A 29 9.37 -11.66 -2.69
N MET A 30 10.64 -11.95 -2.99
CA MET A 30 11.77 -11.54 -2.16
C MET A 30 12.47 -10.33 -2.79
N ASN A 31 12.09 -9.13 -2.34
CA ASN A 31 12.72 -7.88 -2.75
C ASN A 31 12.76 -6.87 -1.59
N GLY A 32 13.43 -5.74 -1.81
CA GLY A 32 13.61 -4.70 -0.79
C GLY A 32 12.28 -4.11 -0.28
N VAL A 33 11.29 -3.94 -1.16
CA VAL A 33 9.97 -3.40 -0.79
C VAL A 33 9.25 -4.37 0.15
N VAL A 34 9.17 -5.65 -0.20
CA VAL A 34 8.52 -6.66 0.63
C VAL A 34 9.18 -6.73 2.00
N ARG A 35 10.52 -6.74 2.04
CA ARG A 35 11.26 -6.75 3.32
C ARG A 35 10.95 -5.54 4.18
N THR A 36 10.94 -4.33 3.61
CA THR A 36 10.59 -3.12 4.36
C THR A 36 9.17 -3.22 4.90
N LEU A 37 8.19 -3.60 4.07
CA LEU A 37 6.80 -3.68 4.49
C LEU A 37 6.54 -4.76 5.54
N THR A 38 7.16 -5.94 5.43
CA THR A 38 7.02 -7.00 6.44
C THR A 38 7.59 -6.55 7.77
N THR A 39 8.78 -5.94 7.78
CA THR A 39 9.39 -5.39 9.00
C THR A 39 8.54 -4.26 9.59
N THR A 40 7.97 -3.37 8.77
CA THR A 40 7.02 -2.35 9.26
C THR A 40 5.79 -2.99 9.90
N CYS A 41 5.22 -4.04 9.29
CA CYS A 41 4.08 -4.76 9.87
C CYS A 41 4.44 -5.40 11.21
N GLU A 42 5.61 -6.04 11.32
CA GLU A 42 6.11 -6.66 12.54
C GLU A 42 6.23 -5.63 13.67
N ILE A 43 6.92 -4.52 13.42
CA ILE A 43 7.13 -3.46 14.41
C ILE A 43 5.79 -2.83 14.85
N LEU A 44 4.88 -2.56 13.92
CA LEU A 44 3.55 -2.01 14.26
C LEU A 44 2.73 -2.98 15.13
N ARG A 45 2.81 -4.29 14.85
CA ARG A 45 2.15 -5.31 15.67
C ARG A 45 2.79 -5.41 17.05
N GLU A 46 4.12 -5.33 17.15
CA GLU A 46 4.84 -5.27 18.44
C GLU A 46 4.44 -4.04 19.27
N TRP A 47 4.09 -2.93 18.62
CA TRP A 47 3.56 -1.74 19.28
C TRP A 47 2.08 -1.84 19.65
N GLY A 48 1.42 -2.98 19.37
CA GLY A 48 0.04 -3.26 19.75
C GLY A 48 -1.00 -2.90 18.70
N HIS A 49 -0.61 -2.51 17.49
CA HIS A 49 -1.55 -2.24 16.41
C HIS A 49 -2.00 -3.54 15.73
N GLN A 50 -3.29 -3.64 15.39
CA GLN A 50 -3.77 -4.63 14.44
C GLN A 50 -3.43 -4.17 13.01
N VAL A 51 -2.64 -4.96 12.29
CA VAL A 51 -2.22 -4.64 10.93
C VAL A 51 -2.71 -5.69 9.94
N ASP A 52 -3.57 -5.26 9.03
CA ASP A 52 -4.10 -6.04 7.92
C ASP A 52 -3.45 -5.59 6.60
N VAL A 53 -3.05 -6.55 5.77
CA VAL A 53 -2.38 -6.27 4.49
C VAL A 53 -3.28 -6.66 3.33
N ILE A 54 -3.64 -5.69 2.50
CA ILE A 54 -4.29 -5.93 1.20
C ILE A 54 -3.18 -6.02 0.16
N SER A 55 -2.95 -7.26 -0.29
CA SER A 55 -1.90 -7.60 -1.24
C SER A 55 -2.48 -8.16 -2.53
N PRO A 56 -1.66 -8.46 -3.57
CA PRO A 56 -2.13 -9.18 -4.76
C PRO A 56 -2.72 -10.56 -4.47
N GLU A 57 -2.40 -11.16 -3.32
CA GLU A 57 -2.87 -12.48 -2.95
C GLU A 57 -4.41 -12.47 -2.79
N GLY A 58 -5.10 -13.37 -3.50
CA GLY A 58 -6.56 -13.37 -3.59
C GLY A 58 -7.13 -12.55 -4.77
N PHE A 59 -6.31 -11.81 -5.51
CA PHE A 59 -6.70 -11.18 -6.77
C PHE A 59 -6.11 -11.93 -7.97
N ARG A 60 -6.85 -11.97 -9.09
CA ARG A 60 -6.26 -12.39 -10.37
C ARG A 60 -5.09 -11.45 -10.65
N SER A 61 -3.94 -11.98 -11.07
CA SER A 61 -2.81 -11.16 -11.51
C SER A 61 -2.52 -11.46 -12.96
N MET A 62 -2.09 -10.44 -13.70
CA MET A 62 -1.46 -10.63 -15.00
C MET A 62 0.01 -10.22 -14.88
N ALA A 63 0.88 -11.01 -15.51
CA ALA A 63 2.21 -10.51 -15.83
C ALA A 63 2.01 -9.24 -16.66
N CYS A 64 2.66 -8.15 -16.26
CA CYS A 64 2.70 -6.97 -17.10
C CYS A 64 3.31 -7.37 -18.46
N PRO A 65 2.74 -6.99 -19.62
CA PRO A 65 3.37 -7.25 -20.91
C PRO A 65 4.79 -6.69 -20.87
N THR A 66 5.81 -7.51 -21.18
CA THR A 66 7.28 -7.24 -21.05
C THR A 66 7.89 -7.30 -19.64
N TYR A 67 7.13 -7.68 -18.60
CA TYR A 67 7.60 -7.69 -17.21
C TYR A 67 7.02 -8.87 -16.38
N PRO A 68 7.50 -10.12 -16.56
CA PRO A 68 6.93 -11.30 -15.89
C PRO A 68 7.15 -11.31 -14.38
N GLU A 69 8.16 -10.59 -13.89
CA GLU A 69 8.49 -10.45 -12.47
C GLU A 69 7.58 -9.46 -11.72
N ILE A 70 6.91 -8.53 -12.42
CA ILE A 70 5.88 -7.66 -11.83
C ILE A 70 4.51 -8.24 -12.16
N ARG A 71 3.90 -8.84 -11.13
CA ARG A 71 2.52 -9.30 -11.18
C ARG A 71 1.62 -8.14 -10.77
N LEU A 72 1.05 -7.46 -11.77
CA LEU A 72 0.02 -6.47 -11.52
C LEU A 72 -1.24 -7.19 -11.08
N ALA A 73 -1.73 -6.88 -9.89
CA ALA A 73 -3.00 -7.41 -9.45
C ALA A 73 -4.14 -6.76 -10.24
N LEU A 74 -4.87 -7.60 -10.97
CA LEU A 74 -6.15 -7.28 -11.59
C LEU A 74 -7.24 -7.50 -10.53
N ALA A 75 -7.29 -6.61 -9.55
CA ALA A 75 -8.42 -6.59 -8.65
C ALA A 75 -9.70 -6.28 -9.45
N LEU A 76 -10.75 -7.08 -9.24
CA LEU A 76 -12.07 -6.77 -9.77
C LEU A 76 -12.48 -5.35 -9.32
N PRO A 77 -13.18 -4.57 -10.16
CA PRO A 77 -13.64 -3.24 -9.78
C PRO A 77 -14.31 -3.22 -8.39
N GLY A 78 -13.80 -2.35 -7.52
CA GLY A 78 -14.30 -2.15 -6.16
C GLY A 78 -13.90 -3.23 -5.14
N ALA A 79 -13.13 -4.26 -5.50
CA ALA A 79 -12.78 -5.33 -4.56
C ALA A 79 -11.88 -4.82 -3.41
N VAL A 80 -10.87 -4.00 -3.71
CA VAL A 80 -10.05 -3.33 -2.69
C VAL A 80 -10.89 -2.45 -1.77
N GLY A 81 -11.85 -1.70 -2.33
CA GLY A 81 -12.74 -0.85 -1.54
C GLY A 81 -13.69 -1.65 -0.62
N ARG A 82 -14.21 -2.79 -1.09
CA ARG A 82 -15.02 -3.70 -0.25
C ARG A 82 -14.20 -4.28 0.89
N GLU A 83 -12.95 -4.64 0.62
CA GLU A 83 -12.07 -5.17 1.65
C GLU A 83 -11.71 -4.10 2.69
N LEU A 84 -11.37 -2.88 2.26
CA LEU A 84 -11.16 -1.75 3.18
C LEU A 84 -12.41 -1.44 4.01
N ALA A 85 -13.61 -1.50 3.41
CA ALA A 85 -14.87 -1.32 4.13
C ALA A 85 -15.12 -2.44 5.15
N ARG A 86 -14.77 -3.69 4.82
CA ARG A 86 -14.91 -4.86 5.71
C ARG A 86 -13.93 -4.79 6.89
N LEU A 87 -12.70 -4.38 6.64
CA LEU A 87 -11.67 -4.24 7.66
C LEU A 87 -11.96 -3.09 8.61
N ASP A 88 -12.63 -2.03 8.12
CA ASP A 88 -12.92 -0.78 8.84
C ASP A 88 -11.69 -0.25 9.60
N PRO A 89 -10.57 0.02 8.91
CA PRO A 89 -9.36 0.49 9.55
C PRO A 89 -9.50 1.96 10.00
N ASP A 90 -8.82 2.29 11.09
CA ASP A 90 -8.65 3.66 11.58
C ASP A 90 -7.71 4.46 10.67
N ALA A 91 -6.72 3.79 10.08
CA ALA A 91 -5.74 4.37 9.18
C ALA A 91 -5.43 3.47 7.97
N VAL A 92 -5.25 4.09 6.81
CA VAL A 92 -4.84 3.40 5.57
C VAL A 92 -3.47 3.90 5.13
N HIS A 93 -2.56 2.98 4.87
CA HIS A 93 -1.26 3.27 4.26
C HIS A 93 -1.16 2.58 2.90
N ILE A 94 -0.98 3.37 1.85
CA ILE A 94 -0.88 2.91 0.47
C ILE A 94 0.60 2.88 0.06
N ALA A 95 1.21 1.71 0.08
CA ALA A 95 2.63 1.50 -0.18
C ALA A 95 2.93 1.16 -1.66
N THR A 96 2.06 1.61 -2.58
CA THR A 96 2.21 1.35 -4.00
C THR A 96 1.40 2.34 -4.82
N GLU A 97 1.92 2.72 -5.98
CA GLU A 97 1.21 3.51 -6.99
C GLU A 97 0.61 2.62 -8.09
N GLY A 98 0.64 1.29 -7.92
CA GLY A 98 0.05 0.33 -8.85
C GLY A 98 -1.48 0.25 -8.78
N PRO A 99 -2.07 -0.77 -9.43
CA PRO A 99 -3.52 -0.96 -9.50
C PRO A 99 -4.22 -1.02 -8.14
N LEU A 100 -3.64 -1.73 -7.15
CA LEU A 100 -4.23 -1.82 -5.81
C LEU A 100 -4.17 -0.47 -5.10
N GLY A 101 -3.04 0.23 -5.22
CA GLY A 101 -2.89 1.55 -4.65
C GLY A 101 -3.88 2.56 -5.23
N LEU A 102 -4.05 2.56 -6.56
CA LEU A 102 -5.02 3.41 -7.23
C LEU A 102 -6.46 3.09 -6.81
N ALA A 103 -6.80 1.81 -6.65
CA ALA A 103 -8.12 1.39 -6.17
C ALA A 103 -8.37 1.81 -4.71
N ALA A 104 -7.38 1.64 -3.82
CA ALA A 104 -7.45 2.08 -2.43
C ALA A 104 -7.59 3.61 -2.33
N ARG A 105 -6.75 4.36 -3.05
CA ARG A 105 -6.80 5.83 -3.09
C ARG A 105 -8.19 6.32 -3.52
N ARG A 106 -8.73 5.77 -4.60
CA ARG A 106 -10.08 6.11 -5.09
C ARG A 106 -11.15 5.83 -4.04
N TYR A 107 -11.07 4.70 -3.36
CA TYR A 107 -11.99 4.36 -2.28
C TYR A 107 -11.86 5.35 -1.12
N CYS A 108 -10.65 5.62 -0.63
CA CYS A 108 -10.42 6.51 0.50
C CYS A 108 -10.93 7.93 0.22
N ILE A 109 -10.65 8.49 -0.96
CA ILE A 109 -11.19 9.79 -1.37
C ILE A 109 -12.72 9.79 -1.40
N LYS A 110 -13.33 8.76 -2.01
CA LYS A 110 -14.80 8.65 -2.08
C LYS A 110 -15.45 8.50 -0.70
N ALA A 111 -14.81 7.76 0.20
CA ALA A 111 -15.32 7.45 1.54
C ALA A 111 -14.93 8.51 2.59
N GLY A 112 -14.18 9.55 2.23
CA GLY A 112 -13.67 10.55 3.17
C GLY A 112 -12.70 9.98 4.22
N ARG A 113 -12.01 8.87 3.91
CA ARG A 113 -11.05 8.22 4.81
C ARG A 113 -9.66 8.82 4.62
N PRO A 114 -8.98 9.28 5.68
CA PRO A 114 -7.60 9.73 5.57
C PRO A 114 -6.68 8.55 5.21
N PHE A 115 -5.65 8.83 4.41
CA PHE A 115 -4.65 7.84 4.03
C PHE A 115 -3.28 8.49 3.86
N SER A 116 -2.24 7.68 3.95
CA SER A 116 -0.87 8.05 3.61
C SER A 116 -0.37 7.24 2.42
N THR A 117 0.62 7.75 1.71
CA THR A 117 1.27 7.06 0.60
C THR A 117 2.77 6.96 0.86
N ALA A 118 3.43 5.96 0.26
CA ALA A 118 4.89 5.91 0.25
C ALA A 118 5.41 5.38 -1.08
N TYR A 119 6.43 6.08 -1.58
CA TYR A 119 7.10 5.78 -2.84
C TYR A 119 8.49 5.19 -2.53
N HIS A 120 8.67 3.90 -2.82
CA HIS A 120 9.85 3.14 -2.40
C HIS A 120 10.76 2.69 -3.55
N THR A 121 10.36 2.85 -4.81
CA THR A 121 11.16 2.39 -5.95
C THR A 121 11.17 3.42 -7.07
N GLN A 122 12.29 3.55 -7.80
CA GLN A 122 12.37 4.34 -9.05
C GLN A 122 11.59 3.66 -10.20
N PHE A 123 10.37 3.20 -9.94
CA PHE A 123 9.49 2.57 -10.92
C PHE A 123 9.33 3.39 -12.21
N PRO A 124 9.10 4.73 -12.18
CA PRO A 124 9.11 5.59 -13.36
C PRO A 124 10.33 5.43 -14.25
N ASP A 125 11.53 5.46 -13.66
CA ASP A 125 12.78 5.38 -14.42
C ASP A 125 12.99 3.96 -14.96
N TYR A 126 12.51 2.94 -14.22
CA TYR A 126 12.52 1.56 -14.67
C TYR A 126 11.58 1.34 -15.87
N VAL A 127 10.35 1.84 -15.81
CA VAL A 127 9.38 1.69 -16.90
C VAL A 127 9.81 2.51 -18.11
N ALA A 128 10.34 3.71 -17.94
CA ALA A 128 10.84 4.53 -19.04
C ALA A 128 11.96 3.85 -19.82
N LYS A 129 12.96 3.29 -19.11
CA LYS A 129 14.07 2.54 -19.74
C LYS A 129 13.62 1.31 -20.54
N ARG A 130 12.46 0.73 -20.19
CA ARG A 130 11.97 -0.53 -20.79
C ARG A 130 10.92 -0.32 -21.88
N THR A 131 10.09 0.70 -21.74
CA THR A 131 9.06 1.05 -22.73
C THR A 131 9.58 1.98 -23.82
N GLY A 132 10.73 2.63 -23.60
CA GLY A 132 11.25 3.69 -24.47
C GLY A 132 10.44 4.99 -24.40
N LEU A 133 9.44 5.06 -23.51
CA LEU A 133 8.65 6.25 -23.27
C LEU A 133 9.38 7.21 -22.32
N SER A 134 9.11 8.51 -22.43
CA SER A 134 9.74 9.50 -21.55
C SER A 134 9.42 9.23 -20.06
N PRO A 135 10.42 9.28 -19.16
CA PRO A 135 10.22 9.28 -17.72
C PRO A 135 9.20 10.31 -17.24
N ASP A 136 9.09 11.46 -17.92
CA ASP A 136 8.20 12.55 -17.54
C ASP A 136 6.74 12.11 -17.44
N ILE A 137 6.32 11.17 -18.29
CA ILE A 137 4.95 10.63 -18.30
C ILE A 137 4.68 9.91 -16.98
N PHE A 138 5.62 9.09 -16.54
CA PHE A 138 5.51 8.32 -15.31
C PHE A 138 5.68 9.20 -14.07
N TRP A 139 6.60 10.17 -14.10
CA TRP A 139 6.76 11.15 -13.04
C TRP A 139 5.51 12.03 -12.85
N ARG A 140 4.81 12.38 -13.93
CA ARG A 140 3.55 13.13 -13.85
C ARG A 140 2.46 12.33 -13.14
N TYR A 141 2.42 11.01 -13.36
CA TYR A 141 1.52 10.12 -12.62
C TYR A 141 1.87 10.05 -11.14
N ILE A 142 3.15 9.79 -10.81
CA ILE A 142 3.61 9.71 -9.40
C ILE A 142 3.35 11.01 -8.64
N ARG A 143 3.56 12.18 -9.27
CA ARG A 143 3.29 13.48 -8.64
C ARG A 143 1.81 13.75 -8.37
N TRP A 144 0.92 13.15 -9.17
CA TRP A 144 -0.53 13.29 -8.99
C TRP A 144 -1.07 12.35 -7.91
N PHE A 145 -0.46 11.19 -7.77
CA PHE A 145 -0.88 10.13 -6.85
C PHE A 145 -0.78 10.61 -5.39
#